data_AF-A0A2V4BLG4-F1
#
_entry.id   AF-A0A2V4BLG4-F1
#
_cell.length_a   1.000
_cell.length_b   1.000
_cell.length_c   1.000
_cell.angle_alpha   90.00
_cell.angle_beta   90.00
_cell.angle_gamma   90.00
#
_symmetry.space_group_name_H-M   'P 1'
#
loop_
_entity.id
_entity.type
_entity.pdbx_description
1 polymer ?
#
loop_
_entity_poly.entity_id
_entity_poly.type
_entity_poly.pdbx_seq_one_letter_code
_entity_poly.pdbx_strand_id
1 'polypeptide(L)'
;MNAKQIVKLSNIIGITSILLLVYWVFTFIMIQVFGLKVFRENMTETFYLSVLGILALMVGSLIINLMFNLTRIAEKHNQDLIDNKSNRSRFITLLFIFPLIAIILFGGDYLTSAKKEKLLIKSAESIIETNKVNSDKLVNYTFSERYIKETADVLEILSGTDKNFPSVTVIVKDSIKGSPVYLGFTDYYEGSLKDTIHPQKRRYIYQTTNEEREYLNSIFDKKNDKLRYSSHDGNYELFYPYKKNGKTIIIYFSEQQRYGKLGS
;
A
#
# COMPACT_ATOMS: atom_id res chain seq x y z
N MET A 1 -21.76 -33.48 -30.06
CA MET A 1 -22.45 -33.35 -28.76
C MET A 1 -23.95 -33.41 -29.00
N ASN A 2 -24.70 -34.13 -28.19
CA ASN A 2 -26.17 -34.13 -28.24
C ASN A 2 -26.72 -32.87 -27.53
N ALA A 3 -27.87 -32.33 -27.94
CA ALA A 3 -28.55 -31.19 -27.32
C ALA A 3 -28.66 -31.32 -25.79
N LYS A 4 -28.95 -32.53 -25.27
CA LYS A 4 -28.98 -32.81 -23.82
C LYS A 4 -27.64 -32.55 -23.11
N GLN A 5 -26.52 -32.82 -23.78
CA GLN A 5 -25.17 -32.56 -23.26
C GLN A 5 -24.83 -31.06 -23.28
N ILE A 6 -25.25 -30.33 -24.33
CA ILE A 6 -25.08 -28.88 -24.45
C ILE A 6 -25.82 -28.16 -23.33
N VAL A 7 -27.08 -28.54 -23.06
CA VAL A 7 -27.89 -27.98 -21.97
C VAL A 7 -27.25 -28.25 -20.60
N LYS A 8 -26.77 -29.48 -20.37
CA LYS A 8 -26.09 -29.83 -19.10
C LYS A 8 -24.81 -29.01 -18.90
N LEU A 9 -23.98 -28.87 -19.94
CA LEU A 9 -22.76 -28.07 -19.88
C LEU A 9 -23.09 -26.59 -19.63
N SER A 10 -24.11 -26.07 -20.32
CA SER A 10 -24.55 -24.70 -20.12
C SER A 10 -24.99 -24.44 -18.68
N ASN A 11 -25.82 -25.32 -18.10
CA ASN A 11 -26.22 -25.22 -16.69
C ASN A 11 -25.02 -25.21 -15.73
N ILE A 12 -24.00 -26.04 -15.98
CA ILE A 12 -22.77 -26.06 -15.18
C ILE A 12 -22.03 -24.73 -15.29
N ILE A 13 -21.87 -24.19 -16.50
CA ILE A 13 -21.22 -22.91 -16.74
C ILE A 13 -21.98 -21.79 -16.00
N GLY A 14 -23.30 -21.71 -16.16
CA GLY A 14 -24.13 -20.69 -15.49
C GLY A 14 -24.01 -20.73 -13.96
N ILE A 15 -24.11 -21.92 -13.36
CA ILE A 15 -23.95 -22.09 -11.90
C ILE A 15 -22.52 -21.70 -11.46
N THR A 16 -21.51 -22.09 -12.23
CA THR A 16 -20.11 -21.77 -11.93
C THR A 16 -19.85 -20.26 -12.02
N SER A 17 -20.40 -19.58 -13.03
CA SER A 17 -20.32 -18.12 -13.17
C SER A 17 -20.93 -17.39 -11.99
N ILE A 18 -22.11 -17.83 -11.50
CA ILE A 18 -22.74 -17.26 -10.31
C ILE A 18 -21.83 -17.42 -9.08
N LEU A 19 -21.29 -18.63 -8.86
CA LEU A 19 -20.38 -18.87 -7.74
C LEU A 19 -19.10 -18.03 -7.83
N LEU A 20 -18.52 -17.91 -9.03
CA LEU A 20 -17.34 -17.09 -9.28
C LEU A 20 -17.62 -15.62 -8.96
N LEU A 21 -18.78 -15.11 -9.38
CA LEU A 21 -19.22 -13.75 -9.05
C LEU A 21 -19.29 -13.52 -7.53
N VAL A 22 -19.86 -14.47 -6.78
CA VAL A 22 -19.95 -14.38 -5.31
C VAL A 22 -18.56 -14.34 -4.68
N TYR A 23 -17.65 -15.23 -5.06
CA TYR A 23 -16.27 -15.22 -4.53
C TYR A 23 -15.50 -13.98 -4.93
N TRP A 24 -15.76 -13.45 -6.12
CA TRP A 24 -15.11 -12.25 -6.62
C TRP A 24 -15.59 -11.00 -5.87
N VAL A 25 -16.89 -10.87 -5.64
CA VAL A 25 -17.47 -9.81 -4.81
C VAL A 25 -16.93 -9.88 -3.39
N PHE A 26 -16.85 -11.07 -2.79
CA PHE A 26 -16.23 -11.27 -1.48
C PHE A 26 -14.77 -10.82 -1.46
N THR A 27 -13.97 -11.25 -2.44
CA THR A 27 -12.56 -10.86 -2.59
C THR A 27 -12.40 -9.34 -2.67
N PHE A 28 -13.23 -8.69 -3.49
CA PHE A 28 -13.22 -7.24 -3.63
C PHE A 28 -13.57 -6.51 -2.33
N ILE A 29 -14.63 -6.96 -1.63
CA ILE A 29 -15.01 -6.40 -0.32
C ILE A 29 -13.88 -6.56 0.68
N MET A 30 -13.25 -7.74 0.76
CA MET A 30 -12.11 -7.98 1.65
C MET A 30 -10.95 -7.01 1.36
N ILE A 31 -10.59 -6.83 0.09
CA ILE A 31 -9.51 -5.92 -0.29
C ILE A 31 -9.84 -4.46 0.09
N GLN A 32 -11.08 -4.01 -0.15
CA GLN A 32 -11.49 -2.63 0.13
C GLN A 32 -11.64 -2.35 1.64
N VAL A 33 -12.32 -3.23 2.37
CA VAL A 33 -12.61 -3.05 3.80
C VAL A 33 -11.33 -3.12 4.64
N PHE A 34 -10.43 -4.06 4.32
CA PHE A 34 -9.18 -4.23 5.05
C PHE A 34 -8.00 -3.48 4.42
N GLY A 35 -8.22 -2.76 3.32
CA GLY A 35 -7.18 -1.96 2.65
C GLY A 35 -6.01 -2.79 2.11
N LEU A 36 -6.22 -4.07 1.76
CA LEU A 36 -5.16 -5.00 1.38
C LEU A 36 -4.42 -4.49 0.12
N LYS A 37 -3.10 -4.60 0.11
CA LYS A 37 -2.22 -4.18 -0.99
C LYS A 37 -2.02 -5.25 -2.06
N VAL A 38 -2.86 -6.28 -2.08
CA VAL A 38 -2.81 -7.35 -3.08
C VAL A 38 -3.40 -6.83 -4.39
N PHE A 39 -2.66 -6.98 -5.50
CA PHE A 39 -3.09 -6.61 -6.87
C PHE A 39 -3.42 -5.12 -7.09
N ARG A 40 -2.96 -4.21 -6.22
CA ARG A 40 -3.39 -2.80 -6.14
C ARG A 40 -3.26 -2.01 -7.45
N GLU A 41 -2.34 -2.37 -8.35
CA GLU A 41 -2.26 -1.83 -9.71
C GLU A 41 -3.40 -2.38 -10.58
N ASN A 42 -4.26 -1.50 -11.08
CA ASN A 42 -5.41 -1.82 -11.94
C ASN A 42 -6.46 -2.75 -11.29
N MET A 43 -6.56 -2.80 -9.95
CA MET A 43 -7.58 -3.59 -9.23
C MET A 43 -8.98 -3.32 -9.75
N THR A 44 -9.33 -2.03 -9.85
CA THR A 44 -10.67 -1.58 -10.20
C THR A 44 -11.00 -1.94 -11.65
N GLU A 45 -10.06 -1.72 -12.58
CA GLU A 45 -10.23 -2.09 -13.99
C GLU A 45 -10.32 -3.61 -14.16
N THR A 46 -9.41 -4.36 -13.53
CA THR A 46 -9.43 -5.82 -13.52
C THR A 46 -10.73 -6.35 -12.91
N PHE A 47 -11.22 -5.70 -11.86
CA PHE A 47 -12.50 -6.03 -11.22
C PHE A 47 -13.67 -5.82 -12.19
N TYR A 48 -13.76 -4.67 -12.85
CA TYR A 48 -14.84 -4.41 -13.80
C TYR A 48 -14.80 -5.33 -15.02
N LEU A 49 -13.61 -5.56 -15.59
CA LEU A 49 -13.42 -6.46 -16.72
C LEU A 49 -13.78 -7.90 -16.37
N SER A 50 -13.37 -8.38 -15.20
CA SER A 50 -13.72 -9.73 -14.73
C SER A 50 -15.22 -9.87 -14.45
N VAL A 51 -15.86 -8.89 -13.80
CA VAL A 51 -17.32 -8.90 -13.60
C VAL A 51 -18.05 -8.93 -14.95
N LEU A 52 -17.65 -8.11 -15.91
CA LEU A 52 -18.23 -8.09 -17.26
C LEU A 52 -18.05 -9.45 -17.96
N GLY A 53 -16.87 -10.05 -17.89
CA GLY A 53 -16.60 -11.38 -18.44
C GLY A 53 -17.45 -12.48 -17.79
N ILE A 54 -17.61 -12.46 -16.47
CA ILE A 54 -18.45 -13.42 -15.73
C ILE A 54 -19.92 -13.27 -16.14
N LEU A 55 -20.42 -12.04 -16.25
CA LEU A 55 -21.78 -11.75 -16.69
C LEU A 55 -22.01 -12.20 -18.14
N ALA A 56 -21.04 -11.97 -19.03
CA ALA A 56 -21.12 -12.43 -20.42
C ALA A 56 -21.23 -13.97 -20.51
N LEU A 57 -20.42 -14.70 -19.73
CA LEU A 57 -20.50 -16.16 -19.63
C LEU A 57 -21.85 -16.63 -19.10
N MET A 58 -22.37 -15.97 -18.06
CA MET A 58 -23.66 -16.29 -17.46
C MET A 58 -24.81 -16.08 -18.46
N VAL A 59 -24.85 -14.93 -19.15
CA VAL A 59 -25.88 -14.63 -20.15
C VAL A 59 -25.78 -15.57 -21.34
N GLY A 60 -24.58 -15.81 -21.87
CA GLY A 60 -24.37 -16.76 -22.98
C GLY A 60 -24.83 -18.18 -22.63
N SER A 61 -24.54 -18.64 -21.41
CA SER A 61 -25.05 -19.88 -20.86
C SER A 61 -26.59 -19.90 -20.82
N LEU A 62 -27.21 -18.87 -20.26
CA LEU A 62 -28.68 -18.79 -20.18
C LEU A 62 -29.35 -18.83 -21.55
N ILE A 63 -28.81 -18.10 -22.55
CA ILE A 63 -29.34 -18.09 -23.92
C ILE A 63 -29.26 -19.48 -24.54
N ILE A 64 -28.11 -20.16 -24.43
CA ILE A 64 -27.92 -21.53 -24.93
C ILE A 64 -28.91 -22.48 -24.25
N ASN A 65 -29.04 -22.38 -22.93
CA ASN A 65 -29.95 -23.23 -22.16
C ASN A 65 -31.40 -23.02 -22.59
N LEU A 66 -31.85 -21.76 -22.72
CA LEU A 66 -33.19 -21.40 -23.16
C LEU A 66 -33.46 -21.92 -24.58
N MET A 67 -32.56 -21.64 -25.52
CA MET A 67 -32.71 -22.01 -26.93
C MET A 67 -32.88 -23.53 -27.08
N PHE A 68 -31.97 -24.32 -26.51
CA PHE A 68 -32.01 -25.78 -26.62
C PHE A 68 -33.13 -26.41 -25.79
N ASN A 69 -33.54 -25.80 -24.66
CA ASN A 69 -34.66 -26.31 -23.87
C ASN A 69 -36.01 -26.03 -24.55
N LEU A 70 -36.19 -24.88 -25.21
CA LEU A 70 -37.38 -24.58 -26.03
C LEU A 70 -37.47 -25.48 -27.27
N THR A 71 -36.35 -25.72 -27.98
CA THR A 71 -36.30 -26.68 -29.09
C THR A 71 -36.67 -28.09 -28.62
N ARG A 72 -36.22 -28.50 -27.42
CA ARG A 72 -36.56 -29.81 -26.84
C ARG A 72 -38.03 -29.91 -26.41
N ILE A 73 -38.60 -28.85 -25.83
CA ILE A 73 -40.02 -28.79 -25.44
C ILE A 73 -40.94 -28.84 -26.67
N ALA A 74 -40.50 -28.29 -27.81
CA ALA A 74 -41.21 -28.41 -29.08
C ALA A 74 -41.18 -29.83 -29.69
N GLU A 75 -40.25 -30.71 -29.27
CA GLU A 75 -40.03 -32.02 -29.89
C GLU A 75 -40.69 -33.23 -29.17
N LYS A 76 -40.86 -33.27 -27.84
CA LYS A 76 -41.73 -34.29 -27.17
C LYS A 76 -41.99 -34.09 -25.67
N HIS A 77 -43.13 -34.65 -25.25
CA HIS A 77 -43.70 -34.77 -23.90
C HIS A 77 -42.97 -35.78 -22.99
N ASN A 78 -42.83 -35.38 -21.73
CA ASN A 78 -42.73 -36.13 -20.47
C ASN A 78 -41.41 -36.68 -19.87
N GLN A 79 -41.36 -36.40 -18.57
CA GLN A 79 -40.70 -37.04 -17.41
C GLN A 79 -39.17 -37.12 -17.36
N ASP A 80 -38.58 -36.33 -16.44
CA ASP A 80 -37.35 -36.70 -15.74
C ASP A 80 -37.62 -36.58 -14.23
N LEU A 81 -37.50 -37.71 -13.52
CA LEU A 81 -37.59 -37.84 -12.06
C LEU A 81 -36.45 -37.05 -11.40
N ILE A 82 -36.79 -36.23 -10.41
CA ILE A 82 -35.84 -35.47 -9.59
C ILE A 82 -35.19 -36.44 -8.61
N ASP A 83 -34.02 -36.95 -8.96
CA ASP A 83 -33.21 -37.76 -8.05
C ASP A 83 -32.44 -36.82 -7.10
N ASN A 84 -33.05 -36.57 -5.94
CA ASN A 84 -32.61 -35.58 -4.96
C ASN A 84 -31.56 -36.18 -4.02
N LYS A 85 -30.36 -36.51 -4.53
CA LYS A 85 -29.25 -36.93 -3.67
C LYS A 85 -28.64 -35.70 -3.02
N SER A 86 -29.00 -35.46 -1.75
CA SER A 86 -28.48 -34.36 -0.92
C SER A 86 -26.95 -34.31 -0.94
N ASN A 87 -26.43 -33.26 -1.58
CA ASN A 87 -25.00 -33.07 -1.83
C ASN A 87 -24.33 -32.28 -0.70
N ARG A 88 -24.69 -32.57 0.56
CA ARG A 88 -24.25 -31.82 1.77
C ARG A 88 -22.73 -31.61 1.83
N SER A 89 -21.95 -32.61 1.39
CA SER A 89 -20.48 -32.52 1.31
C SER A 89 -19.98 -31.44 0.33
N ARG A 90 -20.62 -31.29 -0.84
CA ARG A 90 -20.25 -30.25 -1.83
C ARG A 90 -20.54 -28.84 -1.33
N PHE A 91 -21.64 -28.65 -0.60
CA PHE A 91 -21.96 -27.36 0.03
C PHE A 91 -20.93 -26.97 1.10
N ILE A 92 -20.47 -27.95 1.90
CA ILE A 92 -19.41 -27.72 2.89
C ILE A 92 -18.10 -27.30 2.20
N THR A 93 -17.70 -27.98 1.12
CA THR A 93 -16.49 -27.60 0.37
C THR A 93 -16.56 -26.18 -0.20
N LEU A 94 -17.71 -25.76 -0.75
CA LEU A 94 -17.90 -24.40 -1.24
C LEU A 94 -17.76 -23.36 -0.11
N LEU A 95 -18.27 -23.65 1.08
CA LEU A 95 -18.18 -22.74 2.22
C LEU A 95 -16.73 -22.54 2.71
N PHE A 96 -15.89 -23.59 2.62
CA PHE A 96 -14.47 -23.51 2.98
C PHE A 96 -13.61 -22.67 2.01
N ILE A 97 -14.10 -22.33 0.82
CA ILE A 97 -13.35 -21.49 -0.13
C ILE A 97 -13.22 -20.05 0.40
N PHE A 98 -14.22 -19.51 1.10
CA PHE A 98 -14.17 -18.16 1.68
C PHE A 98 -12.99 -17.94 2.64
N PRO A 99 -12.80 -18.75 3.71
CA PRO A 99 -11.66 -18.58 4.60
C PRO A 99 -10.33 -18.84 3.88
N LEU A 100 -10.29 -19.75 2.90
CA LEU A 100 -9.09 -20.00 2.12
C LEU A 100 -8.68 -18.76 1.30
N ILE A 101 -9.63 -18.12 0.61
CA ILE A 101 -9.40 -16.86 -0.10
C ILE A 101 -8.91 -15.80 0.88
N ALA A 102 -9.54 -15.65 2.05
CA ALA A 102 -9.12 -14.68 3.05
C ALA A 102 -7.65 -14.91 3.48
N ILE A 103 -7.27 -16.15 3.79
CA ILE A 103 -5.88 -16.51 4.16
C ILE A 103 -4.90 -16.13 3.04
N ILE A 104 -5.24 -16.43 1.78
CA ILE A 104 -4.40 -16.09 0.63
C ILE A 104 -4.24 -14.58 0.49
N LEU A 105 -5.32 -13.81 0.65
CA LEU A 105 -5.31 -12.36 0.55
C LEU A 105 -4.46 -11.71 1.65
N PHE A 106 -4.70 -12.07 2.91
CA PHE A 106 -3.90 -11.54 4.02
C PHE A 106 -2.43 -11.98 3.94
N GLY A 107 -2.17 -13.22 3.52
CA GLY A 107 -0.81 -13.69 3.28
C GLY A 107 -0.10 -12.93 2.16
N GLY A 108 -0.80 -12.68 1.05
CA GLY A 108 -0.31 -11.88 -0.07
C GLY A 108 -0.02 -10.43 0.31
N ASP A 109 -0.87 -9.81 1.13
CA ASP A 109 -0.67 -8.46 1.64
C ASP A 109 0.56 -8.38 2.55
N TYR A 110 0.69 -9.31 3.49
CA TYR A 110 1.83 -9.40 4.39
C TYR A 110 3.15 -9.53 3.62
N LEU A 111 3.22 -10.46 2.66
CA LEU A 111 4.42 -10.68 1.86
C LEU A 111 4.76 -9.45 0.98
N THR A 112 3.75 -8.82 0.38
CA THR A 112 3.92 -7.61 -0.42
C THR A 112 4.44 -6.45 0.43
N SER A 113 3.86 -6.24 1.60
CA SER A 113 4.25 -5.18 2.53
C SER A 113 5.67 -5.39 3.06
N ALA A 114 6.02 -6.62 3.48
CA ALA A 114 7.37 -6.95 3.94
C ALA A 114 8.42 -6.78 2.83
N LYS A 115 8.08 -7.14 1.58
CA LYS A 115 8.96 -6.92 0.43
C LYS A 115 9.19 -5.43 0.15
N LYS A 116 8.13 -4.61 0.20
CA LYS A 116 8.23 -3.15 0.00
C LYS A 116 9.03 -2.49 1.14
N GLU A 117 8.79 -2.87 2.39
CA GLU A 117 9.58 -2.41 3.55
C GLU A 117 11.07 -2.69 3.35
N LYS A 118 11.43 -3.93 3.02
CA LYS A 118 12.83 -4.32 2.78
C LYS A 118 13.46 -3.55 1.61
N LEU A 119 12.70 -3.30 0.55
CA LEU A 119 13.15 -2.51 -0.59
C LEU A 119 13.42 -1.07 -0.16
N LEU A 120 12.48 -0.43 0.55
CA LEU A 120 12.61 0.94 1.01
C LEU A 120 13.76 1.11 1.99
N ILE A 121 13.94 0.19 2.95
CA ILE A 121 15.10 0.23 3.87
C ILE A 121 16.42 0.17 3.08
N LYS A 122 16.53 -0.74 2.10
CA LYS A 122 17.71 -0.84 1.23
C LYS A 122 17.94 0.41 0.39
N SER A 123 16.87 1.03 -0.12
CA SER A 123 16.98 2.30 -0.85
C SER A 123 17.52 3.41 0.06
N ALA A 124 17.01 3.54 1.29
CA ALA A 124 17.55 4.52 2.23
C ALA A 124 19.02 4.26 2.57
N GLU A 125 19.39 3.01 2.85
CA GLU A 125 20.78 2.61 3.06
C GLU A 125 21.66 3.02 1.86
N SER A 126 21.23 2.70 0.64
CA SER A 126 21.94 3.07 -0.59
C SER A 126 22.09 4.58 -0.75
N ILE A 127 21.03 5.37 -0.51
CA ILE A 127 21.08 6.84 -0.58
C ILE A 127 22.15 7.38 0.38
N ILE A 128 22.13 6.90 1.63
CA ILE A 128 23.07 7.35 2.67
C ILE A 128 24.51 6.93 2.36
N GLU A 129 24.73 5.70 1.92
CA GLU A 129 26.06 5.18 1.60
C GLU A 129 26.69 5.87 0.39
N THR A 130 25.92 6.02 -0.70
CA THR A 130 26.38 6.72 -1.91
C THR A 130 26.67 8.20 -1.62
N ASN A 131 25.92 8.84 -0.72
CA ASN A 131 26.06 10.25 -0.39
C ASN A 131 26.72 10.50 0.97
N LYS A 132 27.58 9.59 1.45
CA LYS A 132 28.15 9.64 2.81
C LYS A 132 28.74 11.00 3.18
N VAL A 133 29.50 11.61 2.27
CA VAL A 133 30.11 12.95 2.47
C VAL A 133 29.05 14.03 2.69
N ASN A 134 27.91 13.96 2.01
CA ASN A 134 26.82 14.90 2.18
C ASN A 134 26.03 14.60 3.46
N SER A 135 25.70 13.34 3.72
CA SER A 135 25.04 12.90 4.96
C SER A 135 25.82 13.29 6.21
N ASP A 136 27.15 13.22 6.15
CA ASP A 136 28.06 13.61 7.22
C ASP A 136 27.95 15.09 7.62
N LYS A 137 27.62 15.99 6.67
CA LYS A 137 27.46 17.42 6.92
C LYS A 137 26.25 17.72 7.80
N LEU A 138 25.18 16.94 7.63
CA LEU A 138 23.90 17.13 8.32
C LEU A 138 24.02 16.98 9.84
N VAL A 139 24.97 16.19 10.31
CA VAL A 139 25.11 15.82 11.72
C VAL A 139 25.55 16.98 12.61
N ASN A 140 26.24 17.99 12.04
CA ASN A 140 26.73 19.14 12.79
C ASN A 140 25.68 20.24 12.95
N TYR A 141 24.50 19.85 13.44
CA TYR A 141 23.37 20.74 13.65
C TYR A 141 23.74 21.98 14.47
N THR A 142 23.41 23.14 13.90
CA THR A 142 23.30 24.42 14.60
C THR A 142 22.12 25.17 13.99
N PHE A 143 21.31 25.85 14.81
CA PHE A 143 20.24 26.69 14.26
C PHE A 143 20.81 27.98 13.68
N SER A 144 21.37 27.88 12.48
CA SER A 144 21.90 29.00 11.72
C SER A 144 21.36 28.95 10.29
N GLU A 145 21.24 30.12 9.67
CA GLU A 145 20.77 30.22 8.29
C GLU A 145 21.65 29.42 7.32
N ARG A 146 22.97 29.46 7.54
CA ARG A 146 23.95 28.68 6.77
C ARG A 146 23.65 27.18 6.86
N TYR A 147 23.43 26.66 8.07
CA TYR A 147 23.10 25.26 8.25
C TYR A 147 21.79 24.88 7.55
N ILE A 148 20.76 25.72 7.65
CA ILE A 148 19.47 25.47 7.01
C ILE A 148 19.62 25.38 5.49
N LYS A 149 20.35 26.33 4.89
CA LYS A 149 20.60 26.32 3.45
C LYS A 149 21.45 25.11 3.01
N GLU A 150 22.57 24.85 3.69
CA GLU A 150 23.42 23.69 3.38
C GLU A 150 22.67 22.36 3.55
N THR A 151 21.76 22.29 4.52
CA THR A 151 20.89 21.13 4.72
C THR A 151 19.92 20.97 3.55
N ALA A 152 19.28 22.05 3.10
CA ALA A 152 18.39 22.01 1.93
C ALA A 152 19.13 21.52 0.68
N ASP A 153 20.31 22.09 0.38
CA ASP A 153 21.15 21.70 -0.77
C ASP A 153 21.54 20.20 -0.70
N VAL A 154 21.86 19.69 0.50
CA VAL A 154 22.16 18.26 0.69
C VAL A 154 20.92 17.41 0.48
N LEU A 155 19.77 17.82 1.03
CA LEU A 155 18.54 17.04 0.94
C LEU A 155 18.00 16.96 -0.50
N GLU A 156 18.19 17.99 -1.32
CA GLU A 156 17.90 17.97 -2.75
C GLU A 156 18.72 16.89 -3.49
N ILE A 157 20.00 16.71 -3.11
CA ILE A 157 20.84 15.64 -3.66
C ILE A 157 20.35 14.26 -3.19
N LEU A 158 20.00 14.13 -1.90
CA LEU A 158 19.51 12.87 -1.34
C LEU A 158 18.19 12.44 -1.98
N SER A 159 17.22 13.36 -2.12
CA SER A 159 15.93 13.09 -2.76
C SER A 159 16.08 12.79 -4.26
N GLY A 160 17.08 13.38 -4.92
CA GLY A 160 17.41 13.10 -6.31
C GLY A 160 18.14 11.77 -6.56
N THR A 161 18.59 11.05 -5.51
CA THR A 161 19.41 9.84 -5.66
C THR A 161 18.59 8.59 -6.02
N ASP A 162 17.41 8.41 -5.42
CA ASP A 162 16.56 7.23 -5.64
C ASP A 162 15.09 7.64 -5.75
N LYS A 163 14.41 7.17 -6.80
CA LYS A 163 13.00 7.45 -7.07
C LYS A 163 12.04 6.96 -5.99
N ASN A 164 12.46 6.01 -5.16
CA ASN A 164 11.63 5.46 -4.08
C ASN A 164 11.44 6.44 -2.90
N PHE A 165 12.27 7.49 -2.79
CA PHE A 165 12.14 8.49 -1.73
C PHE A 165 12.28 9.91 -2.27
N PRO A 166 11.22 10.45 -2.89
CA PRO A 166 11.22 11.80 -3.43
C PRO A 166 11.24 12.88 -2.34
N SER A 167 10.92 12.55 -1.08
CA SER A 167 10.94 13.50 0.02
C SER A 167 11.87 13.04 1.13
N VAL A 168 12.82 13.90 1.49
CA VAL A 168 13.79 13.68 2.57
C VAL A 168 13.77 14.88 3.49
N THR A 169 13.66 14.63 4.80
CA THR A 169 13.68 15.64 5.86
C THR A 169 14.73 15.28 6.89
N VAL A 170 15.44 16.28 7.41
CA VAL A 170 16.32 16.09 8.59
C VAL A 170 15.57 16.51 9.83
N ILE A 171 15.46 15.61 10.80
CA ILE A 171 14.87 15.86 12.10
C ILE A 171 15.98 15.91 13.16
N VAL A 172 15.96 16.96 13.97
CA VAL A 172 16.88 17.17 15.09
C VAL A 172 16.12 17.49 16.37
N LYS A 173 16.74 17.22 17.52
CA LYS A 173 16.22 17.65 18.82
C LYS A 173 16.79 19.02 19.18
N ASP A 174 15.93 19.93 19.65
CA ASP A 174 16.30 21.26 20.12
C ASP A 174 15.37 21.72 21.26
N SER A 175 15.47 22.97 21.68
CA SER A 175 14.57 23.61 22.62
C SER A 175 14.17 25.03 22.17
N ILE A 176 12.94 25.42 22.52
CA ILE A 176 12.42 26.78 22.35
C ILE A 176 11.92 27.24 23.72
N LYS A 177 12.54 28.30 24.26
CA LYS A 177 12.22 28.85 25.59
C LYS A 177 12.24 27.78 26.71
N GLY A 178 13.17 26.83 26.64
CA GLY A 178 13.32 25.74 27.62
C GLY A 178 12.46 24.51 27.36
N SER A 179 11.46 24.58 26.46
CA SER A 179 10.65 23.42 26.08
C SER A 179 11.36 22.59 25.01
N PRO A 180 11.54 21.26 25.19
CA PRO A 180 12.12 20.40 24.17
C PRO A 180 11.18 20.29 22.97
N VAL A 181 11.75 20.42 21.77
CA VAL A 181 11.03 20.32 20.50
C VAL A 181 11.87 19.52 19.50
N TYR A 182 11.21 19.06 18.44
CA TYR A 182 11.91 18.58 17.25
C TYR A 182 11.80 19.63 16.16
N LEU A 183 12.89 19.81 15.43
CA LEU A 183 12.93 20.66 14.25
C LEU A 183 13.12 19.80 13.01
N GLY A 184 12.36 20.10 11.96
CA GLY A 184 12.42 19.45 10.65
C GLY A 184 12.91 20.41 9.59
N PHE A 185 13.90 19.98 8.80
CA PHE A 185 14.44 20.73 7.67
C PHE A 185 14.22 19.93 6.39
N THR A 186 13.69 20.58 5.35
CA THR A 186 13.42 19.97 4.04
C THR A 186 14.47 20.41 3.02
N ASP A 187 14.36 19.91 1.79
CA ASP A 187 15.12 20.30 0.61
C ASP A 187 14.83 21.73 0.10
N TYR A 188 14.10 22.53 0.88
CA TYR A 188 13.65 23.86 0.47
C TYR A 188 13.99 24.93 1.51
N TYR A 189 14.58 26.03 1.02
CA TYR A 189 14.86 27.23 1.81
C TYR A 189 14.41 28.48 1.03
N GLU A 190 13.38 29.17 1.52
CA GLU A 190 12.83 30.39 0.90
C GLU A 190 13.71 31.64 1.08
N GLY A 191 14.60 31.63 2.08
CA GLY A 191 15.33 32.83 2.48
C GLY A 191 16.59 33.10 1.64
N SER A 192 17.23 34.22 1.95
CA SER A 192 18.50 34.62 1.32
C SER A 192 19.51 34.94 2.40
N LEU A 193 20.74 34.43 2.26
CA LEU A 193 21.86 34.73 3.17
C LEU A 193 22.21 36.23 3.25
N LYS A 194 21.63 37.06 2.38
CA LYS A 194 21.78 38.52 2.38
C LYS A 194 20.61 39.25 3.04
N ASP A 195 19.59 38.51 3.50
CA ASP A 195 18.42 39.07 4.17
C ASP A 195 18.79 39.49 5.60
N THR A 196 18.06 40.50 6.08
CA THR A 196 18.10 40.96 7.47
C THR A 196 17.13 40.17 8.36
N ILE A 197 16.17 39.45 7.77
CA ILE A 197 15.21 38.63 8.49
C ILE A 197 15.79 37.24 8.73
N HIS A 198 16.19 36.98 9.98
CA HIS A 198 16.73 35.67 10.35
C HIS A 198 15.64 34.59 10.50
N PRO A 199 15.96 33.33 10.18
CA PRO A 199 15.06 32.20 10.40
C PRO A 199 14.61 32.09 11.87
N GLN A 200 13.36 31.70 12.08
CA GLN A 200 12.80 31.52 13.42
C GLN A 200 12.53 30.04 13.69
N LYS A 201 13.08 29.48 14.80
CA LYS A 201 12.91 28.07 15.18
C LYS A 201 11.46 27.58 15.13
N ARG A 202 10.50 28.45 15.48
CA ARG A 202 9.06 28.15 15.50
C ARG A 202 8.51 27.70 14.15
N ARG A 203 9.11 28.15 13.03
CA ARG A 203 8.72 27.77 11.67
C ARG A 203 9.22 26.39 11.26
N TYR A 204 10.17 25.83 11.99
CA TYR A 204 10.77 24.52 11.71
C TYR A 204 10.27 23.43 12.64
N ILE A 205 9.27 23.70 13.50
CA ILE A 205 8.77 22.71 14.45
C ILE A 205 8.21 21.51 13.68
N TYR A 206 8.84 20.35 13.86
CA TYR A 206 8.35 19.09 13.34
C TYR A 206 7.25 18.56 14.25
N GLN A 207 6.03 18.50 13.72
CA GLN A 207 4.87 17.98 14.42
C GLN A 207 4.97 16.45 14.52
N THR A 208 4.54 15.91 15.66
CA THR A 208 4.67 14.48 15.95
C THR A 208 3.39 13.93 16.55
N THR A 209 3.03 12.72 16.14
CA THR A 209 2.11 11.87 16.90
C THR A 209 2.75 11.46 18.23
N ASN A 210 1.97 10.89 19.16
CA ASN A 210 2.52 10.40 20.42
C ASN A 210 3.54 9.26 20.19
N GLU A 211 3.24 8.33 19.29
CA GLU A 211 4.12 7.22 18.94
C GLU A 211 5.43 7.70 18.30
N GLU A 212 5.35 8.66 17.37
CA GLU A 212 6.54 9.28 16.80
C GLU A 212 7.39 9.95 17.87
N ARG A 213 6.76 10.73 18.76
CA ARG A 213 7.47 11.43 19.83
C ARG A 213 8.19 10.46 20.76
N GLU A 214 7.56 9.35 21.12
CA GLU A 214 8.17 8.30 21.93
C GLU A 214 9.37 7.67 21.22
N TYR A 215 9.23 7.37 19.92
CA TYR A 215 10.32 6.86 19.11
C TYR A 215 11.48 7.85 19.04
N LEU A 216 11.23 9.12 18.70
CA LEU A 216 12.27 10.15 18.62
C LEU A 216 12.98 10.33 19.97
N ASN A 217 12.25 10.37 21.09
CA ASN A 217 12.84 10.39 22.43
C ASN A 217 13.74 9.16 22.66
N SER A 218 13.35 7.98 22.19
CA SER A 218 14.20 6.78 22.32
C SER A 218 15.53 6.92 21.57
N ILE A 219 15.53 7.55 20.39
CA ILE A 219 16.73 7.75 19.58
C ILE A 219 17.64 8.81 20.21
N PHE A 220 17.07 9.98 20.52
CA PHE A 220 17.85 11.13 20.99
C PHE A 220 18.29 11.01 22.46
N ASP A 221 17.46 10.43 23.33
CA ASP A 221 17.72 10.41 24.79
C ASP A 221 18.20 9.05 25.30
N LYS A 222 17.68 7.96 24.73
CA LYS A 222 17.96 6.59 25.19
C LYS A 222 19.02 5.87 24.34
N LYS A 223 19.72 6.61 23.46
CA LYS A 223 20.77 6.10 22.55
C LYS A 223 20.33 4.95 21.63
N ASN A 224 19.03 4.75 21.42
CA ASN A 224 18.52 3.75 20.47
C ASN A 224 18.99 4.07 19.04
N ASP A 225 19.14 3.05 18.21
CA ASP A 225 19.60 3.11 16.82
C ASP A 225 18.68 2.37 15.84
N LYS A 226 17.60 1.77 16.33
CA LYS A 226 16.63 1.08 15.50
C LYS A 226 15.93 2.05 14.55
N LEU A 227 15.91 1.71 13.26
CA LEU A 227 15.05 2.35 12.28
C LEU A 227 13.56 2.12 12.60
N ARG A 228 12.71 3.06 12.18
CA ARG A 228 11.24 2.91 12.24
C ARG A 228 10.66 3.09 10.86
N TYR A 229 10.07 2.02 10.35
CA TYR A 229 9.25 2.03 9.14
C TYR A 229 7.78 2.09 9.52
N SER A 230 7.00 2.87 8.76
CA SER A 230 5.56 2.93 8.83
C SER A 230 5.01 3.01 7.41
N SER A 231 3.84 2.39 7.19
CA SER A 231 3.10 2.61 5.95
C SER A 231 1.62 2.61 6.21
N HIS A 232 0.95 3.65 5.74
CA HIS A 232 -0.50 3.80 5.89
C HIS A 232 -1.07 4.52 4.68
N ASP A 233 -2.14 3.98 4.08
CA ASP A 233 -2.84 4.59 2.94
C ASP A 233 -1.97 5.03 1.75
N GLY A 234 -0.81 4.38 1.60
CA GLY A 234 0.16 4.68 0.55
C GLY A 234 1.14 5.80 0.83
N ASN A 235 1.09 6.34 2.05
CA ASN A 235 2.22 7.04 2.64
C ASN A 235 3.17 6.00 3.21
N TYR A 236 4.42 6.07 2.78
CA TYR A 236 5.52 5.28 3.30
C TYR A 236 6.47 6.22 4.02
N GLU A 237 6.87 5.83 5.23
CA GLU A 237 7.63 6.66 6.13
C GLU A 237 8.77 5.82 6.72
N LEU A 238 9.99 6.33 6.66
CA LEU A 238 11.16 5.66 7.21
C LEU A 238 12.01 6.66 7.97
N PHE A 239 12.06 6.50 9.29
CA PHE A 239 12.95 7.25 10.16
C PHE A 239 14.27 6.50 10.26
N TYR A 240 15.33 7.08 9.68
CA TYR A 240 16.68 6.53 9.68
C TYR A 240 17.59 7.30 10.65
N PRO A 241 17.92 6.75 11.84
CA PRO A 241 18.86 7.37 12.76
C PRO A 241 20.27 7.42 12.15
N TYR A 242 20.86 8.60 12.09
CA TYR A 242 22.21 8.80 11.57
C TYR A 242 23.11 9.41 12.64
N LYS A 243 24.22 8.73 12.95
CA LYS A 243 25.11 9.07 14.07
C LYS A 243 26.54 9.26 13.59
N LYS A 244 27.16 10.35 14.01
CA LYS A 244 28.59 10.60 13.78
C LYS A 244 29.16 11.50 14.87
N ASN A 245 30.36 11.20 15.34
CA ASN A 245 31.09 11.99 16.35
C ASN A 245 30.25 12.31 17.60
N GLY A 246 29.45 11.34 18.07
CA GLY A 246 28.60 11.49 19.25
C GLY A 246 27.33 12.34 19.04
N LYS A 247 27.12 12.89 17.85
CA LYS A 247 25.91 13.62 17.47
C LYS A 247 24.96 12.69 16.70
N THR A 248 23.67 12.93 16.88
CA THR A 248 22.58 12.13 16.28
C THR A 248 21.61 13.07 15.58
N ILE A 249 21.21 12.69 14.37
CA ILE A 249 20.08 13.26 13.64
C ILE A 249 19.20 12.11 13.16
N ILE A 250 18.02 12.42 12.64
CA ILE A 250 17.21 11.45 11.91
C ILE A 250 17.02 11.96 10.49
N ILE A 251 17.32 11.10 9.52
CA ILE A 251 17.01 11.33 8.13
C ILE A 251 15.68 10.62 7.89
N TYR A 252 14.64 11.42 7.72
CA TYR A 252 13.27 10.99 7.52
C TYR A 252 12.99 10.92 6.03
N PHE A 253 12.79 9.72 5.52
CA PHE A 253 12.41 9.48 4.14
C PHE A 253 10.90 9.26 4.06
N SER A 254 10.26 9.89 3.07
CA SER A 254 8.85 9.66 2.81
C SER A 254 8.51 9.60 1.34
N GLU A 255 7.51 8.77 1.02
CA GLU A 255 6.96 8.59 -0.31
C GLU A 255 5.45 8.54 -0.19
N GLN A 256 4.75 9.43 -0.89
CA GLN A 256 3.30 9.35 -1.06
C GLN A 256 3.00 8.80 -2.44
N GLN A 257 2.52 7.56 -2.49
CA GLN A 257 2.01 6.97 -3.73
C GLN A 257 0.51 7.27 -3.84
N ARG A 258 0.12 8.01 -4.88
CA ARG A 258 -1.29 8.16 -5.24
C ARG A 258 -1.79 6.82 -5.80
N TYR A 259 -2.39 6.01 -4.93
CA TYR A 259 -3.15 4.85 -5.38
C TYR A 259 -4.53 5.30 -5.86
N GLY A 260 -5.00 4.70 -6.95
CA GLY A 260 -6.29 4.98 -7.59
C GLY A 260 -7.47 4.77 -6.63
N LYS A 261 -7.74 5.77 -5.79
CA LYS A 261 -9.08 6.07 -5.31
C LYS A 261 -9.83 6.63 -6.53
N LEU A 262 -11.06 6.15 -6.74
CA LEU A 262 -11.95 6.66 -7.77
C LEU A 262 -12.00 8.19 -7.71
N GLY A 263 -11.56 8.87 -8.77
CA GLY A 263 -11.61 10.34 -8.89
C GLY A 263 -10.29 11.12 -8.70
N SER A 264 -9.12 10.49 -8.84
CA SER A 264 -7.86 11.22 -9.11
C SER A 264 -7.63 11.41 -10.61
#